data_AF-A0A958VKU9-F1
#
_entry.id   AF-A0A958VKU9-F1
#
_cell.length_a   1.000
_cell.length_b   1.000
_cell.length_c   1.000
_cell.angle_alpha   90.00
_cell.angle_beta   90.00
_cell.angle_gamma   90.00
#
_symmetry.space_group_name_H-M   'P 1'
#
loop_
_entity.id
_entity.type
_entity.pdbx_description
1 polymer ?
#
loop_
_entity_poly.entity_id
_entity_poly.type
_entity_poly.pdbx_seq_one_letter_code
_entity_poly.pdbx_strand_id
1 'polypeptide(L)'
;MEANEEQTLLKPRDYASAQEVKWCPGCGDYAIMSAMQKALAEMQLPKEKIAFISGIGCSSRFPYYMDTYGFHGIHGRAAAIATGVKLANSDLSVWIITGDGDALAIGGNHFIHAIRR
;
A
#
# COMPACT_ATOMS: atom_id res chain seq x y z
N MET A 1 29.32 1.23 16.60
CA MET A 1 29.43 -0.16 16.13
C MET A 1 28.45 -0.28 14.98
N GLU A 2 28.87 0.19 13.81
CA GLU A 2 28.08 0.06 12.59
C GLU A 2 28.34 -1.34 12.05
N ALA A 3 27.33 -2.20 12.12
CA ALA A 3 27.36 -3.46 11.40
C ALA A 3 27.24 -3.12 9.91
N ASN A 4 28.30 -3.39 9.15
CA ASN A 4 28.25 -3.52 7.70
C ASN A 4 27.32 -4.70 7.38
N GLU A 5 26.03 -4.43 7.24
CA GLU A 5 25.14 -5.33 6.51
C GLU A 5 25.33 -5.05 5.03
N GLU A 6 25.84 -6.05 4.32
CA GLU A 6 25.82 -6.10 2.87
C GLU A 6 24.35 -6.04 2.43
N GLN A 7 23.87 -4.83 2.13
CA GLN A 7 22.46 -4.59 1.87
C GLN A 7 22.09 -5.25 0.54
N THR A 8 21.53 -6.45 0.62
CA THR A 8 21.09 -7.18 -0.56
C THR A 8 20.01 -6.38 -1.27
N LEU A 9 20.23 -6.09 -2.57
CA LEU A 9 19.30 -5.29 -3.37
C LEU A 9 17.92 -5.95 -3.40
N LEU A 10 16.90 -5.20 -2.96
CA LEU A 10 15.51 -5.63 -2.95
C LEU A 10 15.02 -5.76 -4.40
N LYS A 11 14.44 -6.91 -4.73
CA LYS A 11 13.84 -7.22 -6.03
C LYS A 11 12.32 -7.16 -5.93
N PRO A 12 11.59 -7.00 -7.05
CA PRO A 12 10.13 -6.88 -7.03
C PRO A 12 9.42 -8.03 -6.31
N ARG A 13 9.93 -9.26 -6.50
CA ARG A 13 9.40 -10.48 -5.86
C ARG A 13 9.49 -10.45 -4.33
N ASP A 14 10.43 -9.69 -3.77
CA ASP A 14 10.69 -9.67 -2.33
C ASP A 14 9.61 -8.87 -1.57
N TYR A 15 8.80 -8.10 -2.30
CA TYR A 15 7.61 -7.39 -1.82
C TYR A 15 6.31 -8.19 -1.99
N ALA A 16 6.35 -9.38 -2.60
CA ALA A 16 5.16 -10.21 -2.76
C ALA A 16 4.93 -11.05 -1.51
N SER A 17 3.69 -11.06 -0.99
CA SER A 17 3.33 -11.95 0.12
C SER A 17 3.16 -13.40 -0.35
N ALA A 18 3.11 -14.34 0.61
CA ALA A 18 2.76 -15.73 0.34
C ALA A 18 1.24 -15.97 0.11
N GLN A 19 0.39 -14.95 0.23
CA GLN A 19 -1.05 -15.11 0.05
C GLN A 19 -1.42 -15.29 -1.42
N GLU A 20 -2.37 -16.19 -1.66
CA GLU A 20 -2.95 -16.38 -2.98
C GLU A 20 -3.83 -15.18 -3.37
N VAL A 21 -3.58 -14.62 -4.56
CA VAL A 21 -4.31 -13.47 -5.08
C VAL A 21 -5.71 -13.90 -5.56
N LYS A 22 -6.74 -13.30 -4.97
CA LYS A 22 -8.17 -13.63 -5.20
C LYS A 22 -8.88 -12.73 -6.22
N TRP A 23 -8.14 -12.07 -7.12
CA TRP A 23 -8.73 -11.31 -8.21
C TRP A 23 -9.13 -12.23 -9.37
N CYS A 24 -10.09 -11.80 -10.19
CA CYS A 24 -10.50 -12.56 -11.37
C CYS A 24 -9.36 -12.67 -12.39
N PRO A 25 -9.26 -13.78 -13.15
CA PRO A 25 -8.32 -13.86 -14.27
C PRO A 25 -8.51 -12.69 -15.24
N GLY A 26 -7.42 -11.99 -15.56
CA GLY A 26 -7.44 -10.80 -16.43
C GLY A 26 -7.79 -9.48 -15.73
N CYS A 27 -7.97 -9.47 -14.40
CA CYS A 27 -8.17 -8.23 -13.64
C CYS A 27 -6.97 -7.28 -13.75
N GLY A 28 -7.23 -5.98 -13.92
CA GLY A 28 -6.18 -4.95 -14.01
C GLY A 28 -5.38 -4.76 -12.72
N ASP A 29 -5.91 -5.15 -11.57
CA ASP A 29 -5.23 -5.02 -10.27
C ASP A 29 -3.91 -5.82 -10.22
N TYR A 30 -3.79 -6.92 -10.98
CA TYR A 30 -2.51 -7.64 -11.13
C TYR A 30 -1.41 -6.77 -11.73
N ALA A 31 -1.74 -5.93 -12.71
CA ALA A 31 -0.79 -5.04 -13.35
C ALA A 31 -0.37 -3.92 -12.39
N ILE A 32 -1.31 -3.35 -11.64
CA ILE A 32 -1.04 -2.34 -10.62
C ILE A 32 -0.12 -2.91 -9.52
N MET A 33 -0.39 -4.12 -9.03
CA MET A 33 0.45 -4.80 -8.05
C MET A 33 1.87 -5.03 -8.57
N SER A 34 1.99 -5.56 -9.79
CA SER A 34 3.29 -5.81 -10.41
C SER A 34 4.08 -4.51 -10.62
N ALA A 35 3.40 -3.43 -11.02
CA ALA A 35 4.02 -2.12 -11.19
C ALA A 35 4.49 -1.54 -9.85
N MET A 36 3.68 -1.66 -8.80
CA MET A 36 4.04 -1.19 -7.46
C MET A 36 5.25 -1.95 -6.90
N GLN A 37 5.27 -3.28 -7.01
CA GLN A 37 6.41 -4.10 -6.58
C GLN A 37 7.71 -3.71 -7.30
N LYS A 38 7.63 -3.38 -8.61
CA LYS A 38 8.77 -2.86 -9.37
C LYS A 38 9.22 -1.50 -8.88
N ALA A 39 8.27 -0.57 -8.69
CA ALA A 39 8.59 0.77 -8.19
C ALA A 39 9.24 0.73 -6.81
N LEU A 40 8.72 -0.08 -5.88
CA LEU A 40 9.32 -0.25 -4.55
C LEU A 40 10.75 -0.81 -4.63
N ALA A 41 10.98 -1.79 -5.50
CA ALA A 41 12.32 -2.31 -5.76
C ALA A 41 13.26 -1.26 -6.34
N GLU A 42 12.82 -0.45 -7.31
CA GLU A 42 13.63 0.64 -7.86
C GLU A 42 14.00 1.69 -6.80
N MET A 43 13.07 1.98 -5.89
CA MET A 43 13.32 2.90 -4.76
C MET A 43 14.14 2.29 -3.62
N GLN A 44 14.37 0.97 -3.62
CA GLN A 44 15.07 0.23 -2.55
C GLN A 44 14.49 0.54 -1.15
N LEU A 45 13.16 0.68 -1.05
CA LEU A 45 12.51 0.98 0.22
C LEU A 45 12.47 -0.27 1.12
N PRO A 46 13.02 -0.23 2.35
CA PRO A 46 12.90 -1.34 3.29
C PRO A 46 11.44 -1.68 3.56
N LYS A 47 11.10 -2.97 3.59
CA LYS A 47 9.72 -3.46 3.71
C LYS A 47 9.04 -2.99 4.99
N GLU A 48 9.82 -2.94 6.06
CA GLU A 48 9.45 -2.44 7.39
C GLU A 48 9.27 -0.91 7.46
N LYS A 49 9.64 -0.18 6.41
CA LYS A 49 9.40 1.26 6.27
C LYS A 49 8.20 1.58 5.39
N ILE A 50 7.48 0.57 4.88
CA ILE A 50 6.34 0.76 3.97
C ILE A 50 5.05 0.33 4.68
N ALA A 51 4.01 1.16 4.56
CA ALA A 51 2.67 0.84 5.03
C ALA A 51 1.63 1.06 3.91
N PHE A 52 0.96 -0.01 3.48
CA PHE A 52 -0.19 0.07 2.57
C PHE A 52 -1.50 0.12 3.35
N ILE A 53 -2.27 1.19 3.17
CA ILE A 53 -3.57 1.41 3.81
C ILE A 53 -4.66 1.32 2.76
N SER A 54 -5.68 0.50 2.99
CA SER A 54 -6.81 0.34 2.06
C SER A 54 -8.17 0.45 2.74
N GLY A 55 -9.21 0.66 1.93
CA GLY A 55 -10.60 0.68 2.34
C GLY A 55 -11.25 -0.68 2.15
N ILE A 56 -12.39 -0.76 1.44
CA ILE A 56 -13.07 -2.02 1.12
C ILE A 56 -13.35 -2.10 -0.39
N GLY A 57 -13.12 -3.28 -0.97
CA GLY A 57 -13.36 -3.59 -2.37
C GLY A 57 -12.35 -4.58 -2.92
N CYS A 58 -12.49 -4.98 -4.19
CA CYS A 58 -11.52 -5.85 -4.87
C CYS A 58 -10.12 -5.24 -4.80
N SER A 59 -9.97 -3.98 -5.20
CA SER A 59 -8.71 -3.23 -5.13
C SER A 59 -8.14 -3.16 -3.71
N SER A 60 -9.01 -3.05 -2.70
CA SER A 60 -8.59 -2.89 -1.29
C SER A 60 -8.04 -4.16 -0.66
N ARG A 61 -8.09 -5.30 -1.37
CA ARG A 61 -7.35 -6.51 -0.97
C ARG A 61 -5.84 -6.38 -1.16
N PHE A 62 -5.37 -5.35 -1.86
CA PHE A 62 -3.96 -5.15 -2.19
C PHE A 62 -2.98 -5.31 -1.02
N PRO A 63 -3.23 -4.76 0.20
CA PRO A 63 -2.28 -4.92 1.30
C PRO A 63 -2.06 -6.37 1.73
N TYR A 64 -3.02 -7.28 1.47
CA TYR A 64 -2.81 -8.71 1.75
C TYR A 64 -1.78 -9.36 0.85
N TYR A 65 -1.51 -8.77 -0.32
CA TYR A 65 -0.63 -9.34 -1.34
C TYR A 65 0.78 -8.74 -1.30
N MET A 66 1.03 -7.80 -0.38
CA MET A 66 2.31 -7.12 -0.19
C MET A 66 2.98 -7.58 1.12
N ASP A 67 4.24 -7.98 1.05
CA ASP A 67 5.05 -8.34 2.22
C ASP A 67 5.63 -7.09 2.92
N THR A 68 4.75 -6.27 3.48
CA THR A 68 5.03 -4.98 4.15
C THR A 68 4.04 -4.77 5.28
N TYR A 69 4.10 -3.66 6.02
CA TYR A 69 2.97 -3.31 6.89
C TYR A 69 1.72 -3.03 6.04
N GLY A 70 0.59 -3.60 6.44
CA GLY A 70 -0.68 -3.47 5.73
C GLY A 70 -1.84 -3.25 6.70
N PHE A 71 -2.75 -2.34 6.35
CA PHE A 71 -3.99 -2.13 7.09
C PHE A 71 -5.19 -2.10 6.15
N HIS A 72 -6.00 -3.16 6.21
CA HIS A 72 -7.29 -3.23 5.51
C HIS A 72 -8.37 -2.66 6.43
N GLY A 73 -8.75 -1.41 6.17
CA GLY A 73 -9.63 -0.63 7.03
C GLY A 73 -11.11 -0.85 6.73
N ILE A 74 -11.88 0.21 6.92
CA ILE A 74 -13.31 0.23 6.63
C ILE A 74 -13.60 1.08 5.39
N HIS A 75 -14.74 0.81 4.76
CA HIS A 75 -15.09 1.35 3.45
C HIS A 75 -15.02 2.89 3.45
N GLY A 76 -14.22 3.45 2.55
CA GLY A 76 -14.02 4.89 2.37
C GLY A 76 -13.26 5.59 3.48
N ARG A 77 -12.51 4.87 4.33
CA ARG A 77 -11.72 5.49 5.42
C ARG A 77 -10.22 5.37 5.25
N ALA A 78 -9.73 4.81 4.14
CA ALA A 78 -8.29 4.66 3.89
C ALA A 78 -7.52 5.98 4.04
N ALA A 79 -8.00 7.07 3.42
CA ALA A 79 -7.37 8.39 3.50
C ALA A 79 -7.35 8.98 4.92
N ALA A 80 -8.43 8.81 5.69
CA ALA A 80 -8.50 9.27 7.07
C ALA A 80 -7.50 8.51 7.97
N ILE A 81 -7.44 7.19 7.82
CA ILE A 81 -6.55 6.32 8.59
C ILE A 81 -5.09 6.57 8.21
N ALA A 82 -4.78 6.64 6.91
CA ALA A 82 -3.44 6.92 6.41
C ALA A 82 -2.91 8.28 6.88
N THR A 83 -3.78 9.30 6.97
CA THR A 83 -3.41 10.59 7.57
C THR A 83 -2.92 10.39 9.00
N GLY A 84 -3.66 9.65 9.83
CA GLY A 84 -3.26 9.37 11.21
C GLY A 84 -1.95 8.61 11.30
N VAL A 85 -1.76 7.57 10.47
CA VAL A 85 -0.50 6.81 10.40
C VAL A 85 0.67 7.71 10.06
N LYS A 86 0.53 8.54 9.02
CA LYS A 86 1.62 9.42 8.56
C LYS A 86 1.95 10.52 9.58
N LEU A 87 0.97 11.03 10.30
CA LEU A 87 1.19 12.00 11.38
C LEU A 87 1.85 11.37 12.60
N ALA A 88 1.48 10.14 12.94
CA ALA A 88 2.05 9.43 14.10
C ALA A 88 3.49 8.97 13.84
N ASN A 89 3.84 8.63 12.60
CA ASN A 89 5.19 8.26 12.22
C ASN A 89 5.54 8.82 10.83
N SER A 90 6.24 9.96 10.82
CA SER A 90 6.66 10.66 9.61
C SER A 90 7.69 9.88 8.79
N ASP A 91 8.40 8.92 9.37
CA ASP A 91 9.46 8.16 8.71
C ASP A 91 8.92 6.99 7.88
N LEU A 92 7.64 6.62 8.07
CA LEU A 92 7.00 5.59 7.25
C LEU A 92 6.62 6.13 5.88
N SER A 93 6.88 5.33 4.85
CA SER A 93 6.35 5.48 3.51
C SER A 93 4.93 4.93 3.48
N VAL A 94 3.94 5.83 3.55
CA VAL A 94 2.51 5.48 3.65
C VAL A 94 1.86 5.59 2.28
N TRP A 95 1.26 4.50 1.82
CA TRP A 95 0.60 4.39 0.52
C TRP A 95 -0.87 4.06 0.70
N ILE A 96 -1.74 4.69 -0.09
CA ILE A 96 -3.18 4.44 -0.08
C ILE A 96 -3.56 3.66 -1.34
N ILE A 97 -4.21 2.51 -1.20
CA ILE A 97 -4.80 1.76 -2.32
C ILE A 97 -6.31 1.66 -2.10
N THR A 98 -7.07 2.13 -3.08
CA THR A 98 -8.53 2.22 -3.01
C THR A 98 -9.15 1.96 -4.38
N GLY A 99 -10.43 1.60 -4.39
CA GLY A 99 -11.24 1.61 -5.60
C GLY A 99 -11.85 2.99 -5.83
N ASP A 100 -12.42 3.18 -7.01
CA ASP A 100 -13.20 4.36 -7.37
C ASP A 100 -14.36 4.60 -6.40
N GLY A 101 -15.19 3.60 -6.12
CA GLY A 101 -16.28 3.71 -5.15
C GLY A 101 -15.79 3.95 -3.71
N ASP A 102 -14.65 3.36 -3.34
CA ASP A 102 -14.09 3.53 -2.00
C ASP A 102 -13.57 4.95 -1.77
N ALA A 103 -12.77 5.50 -2.69
CA ALA A 103 -12.17 6.82 -2.53
C ALA A 103 -13.04 7.98 -3.02
N LEU A 104 -13.78 7.81 -4.11
CA LEU A 104 -14.48 8.92 -4.78
C LEU A 104 -15.98 8.98 -4.47
N ALA A 105 -16.59 7.90 -3.94
CA ALA A 105 -17.94 7.92 -3.40
C ALA A 105 -17.94 8.06 -1.87
N ILE A 106 -18.03 6.97 -1.12
CA ILE A 106 -18.17 7.00 0.35
C ILE A 106 -16.96 7.65 1.05
N GLY A 107 -15.78 7.61 0.44
CA GLY A 107 -14.55 8.24 0.93
C GLY A 107 -14.27 9.65 0.41
N GLY A 108 -15.13 10.21 -0.46
CA GLY A 108 -14.84 11.42 -1.24
C GLY A 108 -14.39 12.62 -0.40
N ASN A 109 -15.09 12.88 0.71
CA ASN A 109 -14.74 13.99 1.61
C ASN A 109 -13.35 13.80 2.24
N HIS A 110 -12.98 12.57 2.61
CA HIS A 110 -11.67 12.28 3.17
C HIS A 110 -10.57 12.42 2.12
N PHE A 111 -10.81 11.99 0.89
CA PHE A 111 -9.89 12.13 -0.23
C PHE A 111 -9.57 13.61 -0.53
N ILE A 112 -10.60 14.45 -0.68
CA ILE A 112 -10.43 15.88 -0.96
C ILE A 112 -9.64 16.56 0.16
N HIS A 113 -9.93 16.23 1.42
CA HIS A 113 -9.20 16.80 2.55
C HIS A 113 -7.79 16.24 2.72
N ALA A 114 -7.49 15.03 2.25
CA ALA A 114 -6.13 14.50 2.24
C ALA A 114 -5.24 15.25 1.23
N ILE A 115 -5.78 15.62 0.07
CA ILE A 115 -5.05 16.40 -0.95
C ILE A 115 -4.88 17.87 -0.54
N ARG A 116 -5.85 18.43 0.19
CA ARG A 116 -5.82 19.85 0.61
C ARG A 116 -4.71 20.18 1.62
N ARG A 117 -4.22 19.20 2.38
CA ARG A 117 -3.27 19.40 3.49
C ARG A 117 -1.85 19.12 3.03
#